data_AF-A0A2K1NYN8-F1
#
_entry.id   AF-A0A2K1NYN8-F1
#
_cell.length_a   1.000
_cell.length_b   1.000
_cell.length_c   1.000
_cell.angle_alpha   90.00
_cell.angle_beta   90.00
_cell.angle_gamma   90.00
#
_symmetry.space_group_name_H-M   'P 1'
#
loop_
_entity.id
_entity.type
_entity.pdbx_description
1 polymer ?
#
loop_
_entity_poly.entity_id
_entity_poly.type
_entity_poly.pdbx_seq_one_letter_code
_entity_poly.pdbx_strand_id
1 'polypeptide(L)'
;MVDFAPISEAGWVTVPVPFKYGLAFNWSLIIPWILAYIITTVETVGDLTAIAEVSGEPVEGEIHDQRLKRGVLLDGVGSALAAVFNTLPNTTFSQNIDDKKCLY
;
A
#
# COMPACT_ATOMS: atom_id res chain seq x y z
N MET A 1 -29.93 -18.20 -12.93
CA MET A 1 -30.60 -17.39 -11.89
C MET A 1 -29.50 -16.93 -10.94
N VAL A 2 -29.41 -15.65 -10.62
CA VAL A 2 -28.38 -15.14 -9.69
C VAL A 2 -28.81 -15.52 -8.27
N ASP A 3 -27.91 -16.13 -7.51
CA ASP A 3 -28.14 -16.49 -6.12
C ASP A 3 -27.77 -15.34 -5.19
N PHE A 4 -28.74 -14.90 -4.38
CA PHE A 4 -28.59 -13.81 -3.42
C PHE A 4 -28.53 -14.30 -1.96
N ALA A 5 -28.57 -15.62 -1.72
CA ALA A 5 -28.43 -16.19 -0.38
C ALA A 5 -27.20 -15.67 0.40
N PRO A 6 -26.01 -15.49 -0.21
CA PRO A 6 -24.84 -14.96 0.50
C PRO A 6 -25.02 -13.55 1.05
N ILE A 7 -25.90 -12.74 0.44
CA ILE A 7 -26.21 -11.39 0.93
C ILE A 7 -27.08 -11.45 2.18
N SER A 8 -28.03 -12.39 2.22
CA SER A 8 -28.93 -12.55 3.38
C SER A 8 -28.22 -13.16 4.59
N GLU A 9 -27.20 -13.99 4.36
CA GLU A 9 -26.40 -14.64 5.40
C GLU A 9 -25.23 -13.78 5.88
N ALA A 10 -24.87 -12.73 5.15
CA ALA A 10 -23.81 -11.81 5.52
C ALA A 10 -24.23 -10.96 6.74
N GLY A 11 -23.39 -10.96 7.78
CA GLY A 11 -23.55 -10.04 8.90
C GLY A 11 -23.26 -8.59 8.50
N TRP A 12 -23.93 -7.64 9.16
CA TRP A 12 -23.70 -6.20 8.97
C TRP A 12 -22.25 -5.76 9.26
N VAL A 13 -21.54 -6.51 10.10
CA VAL A 13 -20.13 -6.25 10.46
C VAL A 13 -19.36 -7.56 10.37
N THR A 14 -18.18 -7.50 9.74
CA THR A 14 -17.22 -8.60 9.70
C THR A 14 -15.87 -8.08 10.18
N VAL A 15 -15.30 -8.75 11.19
CA VAL A 15 -13.98 -8.41 11.73
C VAL A 15 -12.91 -9.18 10.96
N PRO A 16 -11.82 -8.51 10.51
CA PRO A 16 -10.74 -9.20 9.81
C PRO A 16 -10.02 -10.15 10.78
N VAL A 17 -9.83 -11.40 10.35
CA VAL A 17 -9.17 -12.43 11.15
C VAL A 17 -7.69 -12.49 10.75
N PRO A 18 -6.75 -12.22 11.67
CA PRO A 18 -5.32 -12.40 11.42
C PRO A 18 -5.03 -13.83 10.97
N PHE A 19 -4.23 -13.99 9.92
CA PHE A 19 -3.77 -15.28 9.39
C PHE A 19 -4.90 -16.28 9.09
N LYS A 20 -6.08 -15.81 8.67
CA LYS A 20 -7.25 -16.64 8.32
C LYS A 20 -6.92 -17.86 7.46
N TYR A 21 -5.99 -17.76 6.52
CA TYR A 21 -5.61 -18.85 5.60
C TYR A 21 -4.30 -19.56 6.00
N GLY A 22 -3.73 -19.23 7.15
CA GLY A 22 -2.44 -19.74 7.62
C GLY A 22 -1.23 -19.08 6.95
N LEU A 23 -0.04 -19.53 7.34
CA LEU A 23 1.22 -19.08 6.77
C LEU A 23 1.84 -20.20 5.93
N ALA A 24 2.14 -19.88 4.67
CA ALA A 24 2.87 -20.76 3.77
C ALA A 24 4.05 -20.00 3.18
N PHE A 25 5.23 -20.58 3.24
CA PHE A 25 6.45 -19.95 2.73
C PHE A 25 7.01 -20.75 1.56
N ASN A 26 7.07 -20.12 0.38
CA ASN A 26 7.62 -20.73 -0.81
C ASN A 26 8.92 -20.02 -1.20
N TRP A 27 10.04 -20.70 -1.02
CA TRP A 27 11.38 -20.18 -1.31
C TRP A 27 11.56 -19.75 -2.78
N SER A 28 10.85 -20.39 -3.71
CA SER A 28 10.90 -20.03 -5.14
C SER A 28 10.26 -18.68 -5.44
N LEU A 29 9.38 -18.17 -4.57
CA LEU A 29 8.70 -16.89 -4.75
C LEU A 29 9.48 -15.70 -4.15
N ILE A 30 10.57 -15.95 -3.40
CA ILE A 30 11.34 -14.88 -2.76
C ILE A 30 11.91 -13.91 -3.79
N ILE A 31 12.55 -14.44 -4.85
CA ILE A 31 13.18 -13.59 -5.88
C ILE A 31 12.14 -12.72 -6.60
N PRO A 32 11.01 -13.26 -7.11
CA PRO A 32 9.93 -12.45 -7.66
C PRO A 32 9.43 -11.37 -6.71
N TRP A 33 9.23 -11.70 -5.43
CA TRP A 33 8.75 -10.74 -4.45
C TRP A 33 9.77 -9.63 -4.15
N ILE A 34 11.07 -9.95 -4.04
CA ILE A 34 12.11 -8.94 -3.88
C ILE A 34 12.09 -7.95 -5.05
N LEU A 35 12.01 -8.45 -6.28
CA LEU A 35 11.94 -7.59 -7.46
C LEU A 35 10.69 -6.71 -7.47
N ALA A 36 9.53 -7.27 -7.11
CA ALA A 36 8.30 -6.52 -6.98
C ALA A 36 8.45 -5.37 -5.96
N TYR A 37 9.02 -5.64 -4.78
CA TYR A 37 9.21 -4.61 -3.75
C TYR A 37 10.24 -3.53 -4.12
N ILE A 38 11.24 -3.85 -4.95
CA ILE A 38 12.14 -2.83 -5.50
C ILE A 38 11.36 -1.87 -6.41
N ILE A 39 10.48 -2.40 -7.26
CA ILE A 39 9.65 -1.59 -8.16
C ILE A 39 8.70 -0.69 -7.36
N THR A 40 7.99 -1.26 -6.37
CA THR A 40 7.06 -0.46 -5.52
C THR A 40 7.79 0.61 -4.72
N THR A 41 9.02 0.35 -4.29
CA THR A 41 9.83 1.35 -3.59
C THR A 41 10.17 2.52 -4.51
N VAL A 42 10.55 2.26 -5.77
CA VAL A 42 10.83 3.30 -6.76
C VAL A 42 9.57 4.09 -7.09
N GLU A 43 8.43 3.42 -7.26
CA GLU A 43 7.11 4.04 -7.44
C GLU A 43 6.75 4.94 -6.25
N THR A 44 6.90 4.45 -5.02
CA THR A 44 6.64 5.20 -3.78
C THR A 44 7.51 6.46 -3.69
N VAL A 45 8.79 6.38 -4.04
CA VAL A 45 9.67 7.56 -4.07
C VAL A 45 9.19 8.58 -5.09
N GLY A 46 8.84 8.15 -6.31
CA GLY A 46 8.31 9.03 -7.35
C GLY A 46 7.02 9.72 -6.94
N ASP A 47 6.08 8.97 -6.37
CA ASP A 47 4.79 9.48 -5.91
C ASP A 47 4.96 10.48 -4.76
N LEU A 48 5.81 10.19 -3.77
CA LEU A 48 6.08 11.11 -2.66
C LEU A 48 6.71 12.42 -3.13
N THR A 49 7.58 12.37 -4.13
CA THR A 49 8.16 13.56 -4.74
C THR A 49 7.12 14.36 -5.52
N ALA A 50 6.27 13.70 -6.30
CA ALA A 50 5.18 14.36 -7.02
C ALA A 50 4.16 15.00 -6.04
N ILE A 51 3.82 14.33 -4.95
CA ILE A 51 2.98 14.90 -3.88
C ILE A 51 3.63 16.14 -3.27
N ALA A 52 4.95 16.10 -3.00
CA ALA A 52 5.66 17.26 -2.46
C ALA A 52 5.62 18.45 -3.45
N GLU A 53 5.86 18.21 -4.74
CA GLU A 53 5.80 19.23 -5.78
C GLU A 53 4.42 19.89 -5.87
N VAL A 54 3.36 19.08 -5.96
CA VAL A 54 1.97 19.58 -6.07
C VAL A 54 1.53 20.29 -4.78
N SER A 55 2.03 19.86 -3.61
CA SER A 55 1.72 20.49 -2.31
C SER A 55 2.54 21.76 -2.03
N GLY A 56 3.44 22.19 -2.93
CA GLY A 56 4.33 23.33 -2.71
C GLY A 56 5.39 23.10 -1.63
N GLU A 57 5.67 21.83 -1.33
CA GLU A 57 6.61 21.38 -0.32
C GLU A 57 8.01 21.15 -0.93
N PRO A 58 9.10 21.22 -0.13
CA PRO A 58 10.44 20.97 -0.65
C PRO A 58 10.59 19.57 -1.24
N VAL A 59 11.11 19.51 -2.47
CA VAL A 59 11.47 18.28 -3.21
C VAL A 59 12.95 17.93 -3.09
N GLU A 60 13.72 18.73 -2.33
CA GLU A 60 15.14 18.50 -2.06
C GLU A 60 15.49 18.90 -0.62
N GLY A 61 16.64 18.42 -0.15
CA GLY A 61 17.15 18.72 1.18
C GLY A 61 16.67 17.75 2.25
N GLU A 62 17.11 17.99 3.49
CA GLU A 62 16.98 17.02 4.58
C GLU A 62 15.52 16.66 4.92
N ILE A 63 14.60 17.63 4.80
CA ILE A 63 13.17 17.41 5.04
C ILE A 63 12.59 16.44 3.99
N HIS A 64 12.97 16.61 2.73
CA HIS A 64 12.52 15.73 1.64
C HIS A 64 13.07 14.31 1.84
N ASP A 65 14.36 14.18 2.14
CA ASP A 65 14.99 12.88 2.42
C ASP A 65 14.34 12.15 3.59
N GLN A 66 13.98 12.88 4.65
CA GLN A 66 13.26 12.30 5.79
C GLN A 66 11.86 11.83 5.39
N ARG A 67 11.15 12.56 4.53
CA ARG A 67 9.84 12.16 4.00
C ARG A 67 9.94 10.89 3.16
N LEU A 68 10.89 10.81 2.24
CA LEU A 68 11.12 9.62 1.43
C LEU A 68 11.41 8.39 2.30
N LYS A 69 12.35 8.50 3.25
CA LYS A 69 12.70 7.40 4.16
C LYS A 69 11.50 6.93 4.99
N ARG A 70 10.71 7.87 5.53
CA ARG A 70 9.51 7.54 6.32
C ARG A 70 8.40 6.95 5.46
N GLY A 71 8.20 7.47 4.25
CA GLY A 71 7.20 6.97 3.32
C GLY A 71 7.47 5.54 2.88
N VAL A 72 8.71 5.23 2.48
CA VAL A 72 9.13 3.87 2.13
C VAL A 72 9.05 2.91 3.34
N LEU A 73 9.37 3.39 4.54
CA LEU A 73 9.20 2.57 5.75
C LEU A 73 7.71 2.26 6.01
N LEU A 74 6.83 3.26 5.88
CA LEU A 74 5.40 3.08 6.08
C LEU A 74 4.79 2.16 5.03
N ASP A 75 5.28 2.19 3.80
CA ASP A 75 4.91 1.26 2.74
C ASP A 75 5.20 -0.20 3.13
N GLY A 76 6.46 -0.48 3.52
CA GLY A 76 6.86 -1.82 3.94
C GLY A 76 6.12 -2.31 5.20
N VAL A 77 5.95 -1.45 6.21
CA VAL A 77 5.21 -1.79 7.43
C VAL A 77 3.72 -2.00 7.13
N GLY A 78 3.12 -1.15 6.31
CA GLY A 78 1.74 -1.26 5.85
C GLY A 78 1.51 -2.57 5.11
N SER A 79 2.46 -2.97 4.25
CA SER A 79 2.38 -4.21 3.50
C SER A 79 2.54 -5.44 4.38
N ALA A 80 3.42 -5.39 5.39
CA ALA A 80 3.55 -6.44 6.37
C ALA A 80 2.27 -6.63 7.19
N LEU A 81 1.61 -5.53 7.59
CA LEU A 81 0.31 -5.56 8.26
C LEU A 81 -0.79 -6.10 7.34
N ALA A 82 -0.80 -5.70 6.06
CA ALA A 82 -1.73 -6.22 5.07
C ALA A 82 -1.60 -7.75 4.92
N ALA A 83 -0.36 -8.27 4.91
CA ALA A 83 -0.10 -9.71 4.86
C ALA A 83 -0.67 -10.46 6.07
N VAL A 84 -0.60 -9.88 7.28
CA VAL A 84 -1.22 -10.46 8.50
C VAL A 84 -2.72 -10.67 8.30
N PHE A 85 -3.39 -9.75 7.63
CA PHE A 85 -4.83 -9.85 7.32
C PHE A 85 -5.12 -10.50 5.96
N ASN A 86 -4.14 -11.18 5.36
CA ASN A 86 -4.27 -11.91 4.10
C ASN A 86 -4.66 -11.00 2.92
N THR A 87 -4.23 -9.75 2.96
CA THR A 87 -4.38 -8.77 1.88
C THR A 87 -3.10 -8.73 1.05
N LEU A 88 -3.21 -8.26 -0.20
CA LEU A 88 -2.06 -8.03 -1.06
C LEU A 88 -1.19 -6.88 -0.53
N PRO A 89 0.10 -6.81 -0.91
CA PRO A 89 0.95 -5.67 -0.60
C PRO A 89 0.32 -4.36 -1.07
N ASN A 90 0.50 -3.31 -0.29
CA ASN A 90 0.06 -1.95 -0.60
C ASN A 90 1.25 -1.11 -1.12
N THR A 91 0.92 -0.02 -1.82
CA THR A 91 1.84 1.01 -2.32
C THR A 91 1.09 2.34 -2.41
N THR A 92 1.79 3.44 -2.67
CA THR A 92 1.18 4.75 -2.89
C THR A 92 0.26 4.73 -4.12
N PHE A 93 -0.83 5.47 -4.05
CA PHE A 93 -1.82 5.51 -5.11
C PHE A 93 -1.69 6.82 -5.88
N SER A 94 -1.01 6.76 -7.02
CA SER A 94 -0.72 7.91 -7.88
C SER A 94 -1.95 8.69 -8.36
N GLN A 95 -3.14 8.05 -8.40
CA GLN A 95 -4.40 8.73 -8.75
C GLN A 95 -4.80 9.80 -7.73
N ASN A 96 -4.37 9.68 -6.47
CA ASN A 96 -4.64 10.70 -5.45
C ASN A 96 -3.83 11.99 -5.69
N ILE A 97 -2.78 11.92 -6.51
CA ILE A 97 -1.88 13.04 -6.79
C ILE A 97 -2.50 13.96 -7.86
N ASP A 98 -3.25 13.39 -8.80
CA ASP A 98 -3.91 14.12 -9.89
C ASP A 98 -5.18 14.86 -9.45
N ASP A 99 -5.77 14.51 -8.29
CA ASP A 99 -6.97 15.18 -7.78
C ASP A 99 -6.60 16.51 -7.09
N LYS A 100 -6.45 17.55 -7.91
CA LYS A 100 -6.20 18.95 -7.48
C LYS A 100 -7.26 19.52 -6.51
N LYS A 101 -8.34 18.78 -6.19
CA LYS A 101 -9.38 19.19 -5.23
C LYS A 101 -8.98 19.02 -3.77
N CYS A 102 -7.94 18.26 -3.43
CA CYS A 102 -7.51 18.08 -2.04
C CYS A 102 -6.62 19.21 -1.49
N LEU A 103 -6.24 20.20 -2.31
CA LEU A 103 -5.33 21.28 -1.93
C LEU A 103 -5.99 22.67 -1.88
N TYR A 104 -7.32 22.74 -1.90
CA TYR A 104 -8.10 23.97 -1.68
C TYR A 104 -9.19 23.77 -0.62
#